data_AF-A0A2V6CTY1-F1
#
_entry.id   AF-A0A2V6CTY1-F1
#
_cell.length_a   1.000
_cell.length_b   1.000
_cell.length_c   1.000
_cell.angle_alpha   90.00
_cell.angle_beta   90.00
_cell.angle_gamma   90.00
#
_symmetry.space_group_name_H-M   'P 1'
#
loop_
_entity.id
_entity.type
_entity.pdbx_description
1 polymer ?
#
loop_
_entity_poly.entity_id
_entity_poly.type
_entity_poly.pdbx_seq_one_letter_code
_entity_poly.pdbx_strand_id
1 'polypeptide(L)'
;MIARRETFSATEKIALLSCRRLPGRLNTSETALLLGVQEHDIFVLVAAKLIVPLGKPASNAPKYFAAVEVAANAENPQWLAEATKAITKYWLRKNQ
;
A
#
# COMPACT_ATOMS: atom_id res chain seq x y z
N MET A 1 -2.03 16.36 20.28
CA MET A 1 -2.38 14.92 20.26
C MET A 1 -1.71 14.32 19.02
N ILE A 2 -0.44 13.92 19.15
CA ILE A 2 0.36 13.43 18.00
C ILE A 2 -0.05 11.98 17.78
N ALA A 3 -0.67 11.69 16.63
CA ALA A 3 -1.03 10.34 16.22
C ALA A 3 0.23 9.46 16.29
N ARG A 4 0.15 8.39 17.08
CA ARG A 4 1.21 7.39 17.21
C ARG A 4 1.51 6.88 15.81
N ARG A 5 2.75 7.05 15.34
CA ARG A 5 3.21 6.44 14.09
C ARG A 5 3.21 4.93 14.35
N GLU A 6 2.17 4.23 13.90
CA GLU A 6 2.04 2.79 14.07
C GLU A 6 3.03 2.09 13.14
N THR A 7 4.31 2.11 13.52
CA THR A 7 5.31 1.25 12.90
C THR A 7 5.04 -0.16 13.38
N PHE A 8 4.60 -1.04 12.48
CA PHE A 8 4.47 -2.46 12.78
C PHE A 8 5.77 -3.01 13.35
N SER A 9 5.67 -3.68 14.50
CA SER A 9 6.76 -4.45 15.10
C SER A 9 7.22 -5.54 14.13
N ALA A 10 8.50 -5.93 14.19
CA ALA A 10 9.05 -6.99 13.35
C ALA A 10 8.23 -8.29 13.46
N THR A 11 7.68 -8.59 14.64
CA THR A 11 6.81 -9.74 14.88
C THR A 11 5.50 -9.66 14.11
N GLU A 12 4.88 -8.48 14.02
CA GLU A 12 3.62 -8.27 13.30
C GLU A 12 3.83 -8.36 11.79
N LYS A 13 4.98 -7.86 11.30
CA LYS A 13 5.37 -8.02 9.89
C LYS A 13 5.55 -9.49 9.52
N ILE A 14 6.25 -10.25 10.36
CA ILE A 14 6.43 -11.69 10.17
C ILE A 14 5.07 -12.40 10.23
N ALA A 15 4.20 -12.04 11.18
CA ALA A 15 2.87 -12.64 11.29
C ALA A 15 2.03 -12.42 10.04
N LEU A 16 2.03 -11.21 9.45
CA LEU A 16 1.30 -10.93 8.22
C LEU A 16 1.87 -11.71 7.02
N LEU A 17 3.19 -11.69 6.83
CA LEU A 17 3.85 -12.37 5.72
C LEU A 17 3.83 -13.90 5.86
N SER A 18 3.69 -14.42 7.08
CA SER A 18 3.64 -15.86 7.38
C SER A 18 2.20 -16.40 7.46
N CYS A 19 1.19 -15.57 7.23
CA CYS A 19 -0.20 -16.01 7.24
C CYS A 19 -0.48 -16.98 6.08
N ARG A 20 -1.01 -18.16 6.40
CA ARG A 20 -1.50 -19.14 5.40
C ARG A 20 -2.61 -18.55 4.52
N ARG A 21 -3.31 -17.53 5.00
CA ARG A 21 -4.35 -16.81 4.28
C ARG A 21 -4.34 -15.34 4.71
N LEU A 22 -4.16 -14.42 3.76
CA LEU A 22 -4.22 -12.99 4.04
C LEU A 22 -5.60 -12.57 4.56
N PRO A 23 -5.69 -11.57 5.45
CA PRO A 23 -6.97 -11.01 5.87
C PRO A 23 -7.69 -10.39 4.66
N GLY A 24 -9.02 -10.42 4.61
CA GLY A 24 -9.76 -9.98 3.41
C GLY A 24 -9.60 -8.49 3.06
N ARG A 25 -9.30 -7.65 4.05
CA ARG A 25 -9.03 -6.22 3.90
C ARG A 25 -7.66 -5.93 4.48
N LEU A 26 -6.88 -5.11 3.77
CA LEU A 26 -5.59 -4.61 4.24
C LEU A 26 -5.69 -3.10 4.48
N ASN A 27 -5.02 -2.63 5.51
CA ASN A 27 -4.79 -1.21 5.73
C ASN A 27 -3.64 -0.70 4.82
N THR A 28 -3.41 0.62 4.80
CA THR A 28 -2.33 1.24 4.00
C THR A 28 -0.95 0.65 4.30
N SER A 29 -0.63 0.45 5.58
CA SER A 29 0.68 -0.03 6.04
C SER A 29 0.93 -1.51 5.72
N GLU A 30 -0.08 -2.35 5.87
CA GLU A 30 -0.10 -3.77 5.46
C GLU A 30 0.03 -3.90 3.95
N THR A 31 -0.67 -3.04 3.20
CA THR A 31 -0.58 -2.98 1.73
C THR A 31 0.82 -2.59 1.28
N ALA A 32 1.42 -1.60 1.95
CA ALA A 32 2.81 -1.19 1.69
C ALA A 32 3.80 -2.33 1.96
N LEU A 33 3.61 -3.05 3.07
CA LEU A 33 4.43 -4.20 3.43
C LEU A 33 4.31 -5.33 2.39
N LEU A 34 3.10 -5.63 1.93
CA LEU A 34 2.86 -6.69 0.96
C LEU A 34 3.46 -6.37 -0.41
N LEU A 35 3.43 -5.10 -0.82
CA LEU A 35 3.99 -4.63 -2.09
C LEU A 35 5.48 -4.28 -2.03
N GLY A 36 6.09 -4.26 -0.84
CA GLY A 36 7.47 -3.86 -0.64
C GLY A 36 7.74 -2.36 -0.89
N VAL A 37 6.73 -1.50 -0.75
CA VAL A 37 6.84 -0.04 -0.94
C VAL A 37 6.76 0.70 0.39
N GLN A 38 7.10 2.00 0.40
CA GLN A 38 6.93 2.82 1.60
C GLN A 38 5.45 3.21 1.78
N GLU A 39 5.02 3.40 3.03
CA GLU A 39 3.61 3.75 3.32
C GLU A 39 3.15 5.05 2.63
N HIS A 40 4.06 6.01 2.49
CA HIS A 40 3.77 7.28 1.84
C HIS A 40 3.58 7.16 0.31
N ASP A 41 4.15 6.11 -0.29
CA ASP A 41 4.02 5.85 -1.73
C ASP A 41 2.65 5.28 -2.10
N ILE A 42 1.94 4.67 -1.14
CA ILE A 42 0.58 4.15 -1.37
C ILE A 42 -0.37 5.27 -1.81
N PHE A 43 -0.22 6.49 -1.28
CA PHE A 43 -1.03 7.62 -1.71
C PHE A 43 -0.77 8.01 -3.18
N VAL A 44 0.48 7.85 -3.63
CA VAL A 44 0.87 8.09 -5.03
C VAL A 44 0.24 7.04 -5.94
N LEU A 45 0.28 5.77 -5.53
CA LEU A 45 -0.32 4.67 -6.29
C LEU A 45 -1.85 4.80 -6.39
N VAL A 46 -2.51 5.25 -5.32
CA VAL A 46 -3.95 5.56 -5.33
C VAL A 46 -4.25 6.75 -6.24
N ALA A 47 -3.44 7.81 -6.21
CA ALA A 47 -3.59 8.95 -7.10
C ALA A 47 -3.37 8.59 -8.58
N ALA A 48 -2.45 7.66 -8.85
CA ALA A 48 -2.18 7.08 -10.17
C ALA A 48 -3.24 6.06 -10.61
N LYS A 49 -4.25 5.75 -9.77
CA LYS A 49 -5.28 4.72 -9.98
C LYS A 49 -4.74 3.30 -10.21
N LEU A 50 -3.51 3.03 -9.75
CA LEU A 50 -2.92 1.70 -9.80
C LEU A 50 -3.47 0.78 -8.71
N ILE A 51 -3.97 1.36 -7.62
CA ILE A 51 -4.65 0.67 -6.53
C ILE A 51 -5.93 1.44 -6.20
N VAL A 52 -7.03 0.74 -5.97
CA VAL A 52 -8.32 1.35 -5.64
C VAL A 52 -8.69 1.05 -4.19
N PRO A 53 -8.98 2.08 -3.37
CA PRO A 53 -9.48 1.85 -2.02
C PRO A 53 -10.93 1.35 -2.04
N LEU A 54 -11.23 0.39 -1.18
CA LEU A 54 -12.56 -0.18 -1.02
C LEU A 54 -13.56 0.87 -0.52
N GLY A 55 -14.72 0.93 -1.17
CA GLY A 55 -15.87 1.71 -0.69
C GLY A 55 -15.80 3.23 -0.88
N LYS A 56 -14.84 3.76 -1.67
CA LYS A 56 -14.66 5.21 -1.91
C LYS A 56 -14.64 6.02 -0.60
N PRO A 57 -13.64 5.79 0.27
CA PRO A 57 -13.58 6.42 1.57
C PRO A 57 -13.50 7.94 1.45
N ALA A 58 -14.07 8.65 2.44
CA ALA A 58 -13.90 10.09 2.57
C ALA A 58 -12.42 10.47 2.70
N SER A 59 -12.07 11.72 2.37
CA SER A 59 -10.65 12.17 2.35
C SER A 59 -9.90 11.89 3.66
N ASN A 60 -10.58 12.03 4.80
CA ASN A 60 -10.03 11.85 6.14
C ASN A 60 -10.28 10.46 6.74
N ALA A 61 -10.93 9.55 5.99
CA ALA A 61 -11.22 8.21 6.47
C ALA A 61 -10.02 7.26 6.25
N PRO A 62 -9.85 6.25 7.12
CA PRO A 62 -8.87 5.19 6.90
C PRO A 62 -9.19 4.47 5.59
N LYS A 63 -8.15 4.29 4.76
CA LYS A 63 -8.27 3.64 3.46
C LYS A 63 -7.96 2.15 3.64
N TYR A 64 -8.84 1.31 3.11
CA TYR A 64 -8.68 -0.14 3.10
C TYR A 64 -8.62 -0.64 1.67
N PHE A 65 -7.89 -1.72 1.45
CA PHE A 65 -7.66 -2.33 0.15
C PHE A 65 -8.05 -3.81 0.17
N ALA A 66 -8.48 -4.34 -0.97
CA ALA A 66 -8.77 -5.77 -1.08
C ALA A 66 -7.47 -6.56 -1.12
N ALA A 67 -7.28 -7.49 -0.18
CA ALA A 67 -6.05 -8.28 -0.13
C ALA A 67 -5.81 -9.10 -1.40
N VAL A 68 -6.89 -9.58 -2.02
CA VAL A 68 -6.83 -10.36 -3.27
C VAL A 68 -6.27 -9.53 -4.41
N GLU A 69 -6.71 -8.27 -4.56
CA GLU A 69 -6.20 -7.37 -5.60
C GLU A 69 -4.75 -6.98 -5.34
N VAL A 70 -4.40 -6.68 -4.07
CA VAL A 70 -3.02 -6.33 -3.72
C VAL A 70 -2.07 -7.50 -3.95
N ALA A 71 -2.47 -8.72 -3.58
CA ALA A 71 -1.68 -9.93 -3.84
C ALA A 71 -1.51 -10.19 -5.35
N ALA A 72 -2.57 -10.07 -6.14
CA ALA A 72 -2.49 -10.21 -7.59
C ALA A 72 -1.57 -9.17 -8.24
N ASN A 73 -1.59 -7.93 -7.73
CA ASN A 73 -0.68 -6.87 -8.17
C ASN A 73 0.77 -7.14 -7.76
N ALA A 74 0.99 -7.71 -6.56
CA ALA A 74 2.31 -8.10 -6.08
C ALA A 74 2.95 -9.21 -6.94
N GLU A 75 2.13 -10.10 -7.50
CA GLU A 75 2.58 -11.19 -8.38
C GLU A 75 2.81 -10.74 -9.84
N ASN A 76 2.34 -9.54 -10.23
CA ASN A 76 2.43 -9.05 -11.59
C ASN A 76 3.67 -8.15 -11.81
N PRO A 77 4.72 -8.62 -12.51
CA PRO A 77 5.95 -7.86 -12.70
C PRO A 77 5.77 -6.59 -13.55
N GLN A 78 4.84 -6.61 -14.52
CA GLN A 78 4.55 -5.43 -15.34
C GLN A 78 3.90 -4.34 -14.49
N TRP A 79 2.96 -4.73 -13.62
CA TRP A 79 2.33 -3.81 -12.68
C TRP A 79 3.36 -3.21 -11.70
N LEU A 80 4.28 -4.04 -11.16
CA LEU A 80 5.34 -3.56 -10.28
C LEU A 80 6.23 -2.52 -10.97
N ALA A 81 6.62 -2.76 -12.23
CA ALA A 81 7.41 -1.82 -13.00
C ALA A 81 6.67 -0.48 -13.22
N GLU A 82 5.36 -0.53 -13.48
CA GLU A 82 4.51 0.66 -13.62
C GLU A 82 4.36 1.42 -12.30
N ALA A 83 4.16 0.70 -11.19
CA ALA A 83 4.10 1.25 -9.85
C ALA A 83 5.38 2.00 -9.48
N THR A 84 6.56 1.38 -9.69
CA THR A 84 7.85 2.03 -9.42
C THR A 84 8.03 3.29 -10.27
N LYS A 85 7.70 3.24 -11.57
CA LYS A 85 7.78 4.42 -12.47
C LYS A 85 6.87 5.55 -11.98
N ALA A 86 5.66 5.24 -11.55
CA ALA A 86 4.71 6.24 -11.03
C ALA A 86 5.24 6.92 -9.77
N ILE A 87 5.81 6.14 -8.84
CA ILE A 87 6.43 6.63 -7.61
C ILE A 87 7.61 7.56 -7.93
N THR A 88 8.56 7.11 -8.75
CA THR A 88 9.74 7.92 -9.12
C THR A 88 9.32 9.23 -9.80
N LYS A 89 8.34 9.18 -10.72
CA LYS A 89 7.84 10.37 -11.42
C LYS A 89 7.18 11.38 -10.46
N TYR A 90 6.45 10.91 -9.46
CA TYR A 90 5.83 11.77 -8.46
C TYR A 90 6.89 12.49 -7.60
N TRP A 91 7.87 11.75 -7.08
CA TRP A 91 8.92 12.33 -6.24
C TRP A 91 9.86 13.25 -7.01
N LEU A 92 10.17 12.94 -8.27
CA LEU A 92 10.94 13.84 -9.14
C LEU A 92 10.25 15.19 -9.31
N ARG A 93 8.93 15.18 -9.55
CA ARG A 93 8.13 16.42 -9.68
C ARG A 93 7.99 17.21 -8.38
N LYS A 94 8.06 16.53 -7.23
CA LYS A 94 7.94 17.16 -5.92
C LYS A 94 9.26 17.79 -5.44
N ASN A 95 10.38 17.27 -5.94
CA ASN A 95 11.73 17.75 -5.62
C ASN A 95 12.25 18.82 -6.62
N GLN A 96 11.55 19.02 -7.74
CA GLN A 96 11.73 20.15 -8.65
C GLN A 96 10.89 21.34 -8.18
#